data_AF-A0A1H4YEU0-F1
#
_entry.id   AF-A0A1H4YEU0-F1
#
_cell.length_a   1.000
_cell.length_b   1.000
_cell.length_c   1.000
_cell.angle_alpha   90.00
_cell.angle_beta   90.00
_cell.angle_gamma   90.00
#
_symmetry.space_group_name_H-M   'P 1'
#
loop_
_entity.id
_entity.type
_entity.pdbx_description
1 polymer ?
#
loop_
_entity_poly.entity_id
_entity_poly.type
_entity_poly.pdbx_seq_one_letter_code
_entity_poly.pdbx_strand_id
1 'polypeptide(L)'
;MTEAIPDYPFEQPNALEPPREGAETRATCPVAHVRTPSGDVVGLLTGYEEVRGLLTDPRFSRNPDRKGAARMSTTEDRGDVQPALPG
;
A
#
# COMPACT_ATOMS: atom_id res chain seq x y z
N MET A 1 -22.10 -5.12 8.42
CA MET A 1 -21.12 -6.19 8.14
C MET A 1 -19.78 -5.62 8.55
N THR A 2 -19.19 -6.09 9.64
CA THR A 2 -17.93 -5.55 10.16
C THR A 2 -16.82 -6.12 9.28
N GLU A 3 -16.47 -5.39 8.23
CA GLU A 3 -15.42 -5.81 7.31
C GLU A 3 -14.08 -5.77 8.06
N ALA A 4 -13.46 -6.92 8.24
CA ALA A 4 -12.17 -7.01 8.91
C ALA A 4 -11.13 -6.31 8.02
N ILE A 5 -10.37 -5.38 8.61
CA ILE A 5 -9.30 -4.66 7.91
C ILE A 5 -8.13 -5.63 7.75
N PRO A 6 -7.77 -6.05 6.52
CA PRO A 6 -6.66 -6.97 6.31
C PRO A 6 -5.32 -6.28 6.57
N ASP A 7 -4.34 -7.05 7.02
CA ASP A 7 -2.97 -6.59 7.21
C ASP A 7 -2.24 -6.50 5.86
N TYR A 8 -1.38 -5.50 5.72
CA TYR A 8 -0.57 -5.23 4.54
C TYR A 8 0.92 -5.20 4.93
N PRO A 9 1.86 -5.66 4.08
CA PRO A 9 1.71 -6.16 2.72
C PRO A 9 1.04 -7.54 2.62
N PHE A 10 0.24 -7.75 1.57
CA PHE A 10 -0.37 -9.05 1.30
C PHE A 10 0.69 -10.09 0.92
N GLU A 11 0.45 -11.34 1.30
CA GLU A 11 1.31 -12.45 0.93
C GLU A 11 1.24 -12.68 -0.59
N GLN A 12 2.40 -12.67 -1.25
CA GLN A 12 2.48 -12.98 -2.68
C GLN A 12 2.57 -14.51 -2.86
N PRO A 13 1.62 -15.13 -3.59
CA PRO A 13 1.65 -16.58 -3.80
C PRO A 13 2.85 -17.02 -4.66
N ASN A 14 3.26 -16.19 -5.62
CA ASN A 14 4.48 -16.33 -6.41
C ASN A 14 4.85 -15.00 -7.07
N ALA A 15 5.98 -14.96 -7.80
CA ALA A 15 6.52 -13.75 -8.41
C ALA A 15 5.70 -13.19 -9.59
N LEU A 16 4.81 -13.99 -10.18
CA LEU A 16 4.08 -13.63 -11.41
C LEU A 16 2.59 -13.40 -11.19
N GLU A 17 2.04 -13.90 -10.09
CA GLU A 17 0.62 -13.79 -9.77
C GLU A 17 0.37 -12.74 -8.67
N PRO A 18 -0.64 -11.88 -8.85
CA PRO A 18 -1.01 -10.93 -7.82
C PRO A 18 -1.55 -11.67 -6.57
N PRO A 19 -1.38 -11.09 -5.36
CA PRO A 19 -2.06 -11.57 -4.16
C PRO A 19 -3.56 -11.67 -4.38
N ARG A 20 -4.17 -12.74 -3.85
CA ARG A 20 -5.59 -13.04 -3.99
C ARG A 20 -6.44 -11.88 -3.49
N GLU A 21 -6.09 -11.35 -2.32
CA GLU A 21 -6.73 -10.22 -1.65
C GLU A 21 -6.66 -8.95 -2.50
N GLY A 22 -5.54 -8.72 -3.20
CA GLY A 22 -5.38 -7.60 -4.11
C GLY A 22 -6.25 -7.72 -5.37
N ALA A 23 -6.35 -8.93 -5.92
CA ALA A 23 -7.20 -9.20 -7.08
C ALA A 23 -8.70 -9.06 -6.76
N GLU A 24 -9.13 -9.55 -5.60
CA GLU A 24 -10.52 -9.45 -5.14
C GLU A 24 -10.91 -8.01 -4.82
N THR A 25 -10.04 -7.26 -4.14
CA THR A 25 -10.22 -5.83 -3.88
C THR A 25 -10.41 -5.09 -5.20
N ARG A 26 -9.52 -5.30 -6.17
CA ARG A 26 -9.61 -4.65 -7.47
C ARG A 26 -10.91 -4.94 -8.23
N ALA A 27 -11.46 -6.15 -8.08
CA ALA A 27 -12.68 -6.56 -8.76
C ALA A 27 -13.97 -6.02 -8.09
N THR A 28 -13.95 -5.81 -6.77
CA THR A 28 -15.15 -5.49 -5.98
C THR A 28 -15.18 -4.05 -5.49
N CYS A 29 -14.05 -3.54 -4.98
CA CYS A 29 -13.93 -2.19 -4.46
C CYS A 29 -12.50 -1.68 -4.67
N PRO A 30 -12.24 -0.81 -5.67
CA PRO A 30 -10.89 -0.36 -6.01
C PRO A 30 -10.21 0.50 -4.92
N VAL A 31 -10.93 0.80 -3.83
CA VAL A 31 -10.47 1.55 -2.66
C VAL A 31 -10.82 0.76 -1.39
N ALA A 32 -9.85 0.09 -0.78
CA ALA A 32 -10.02 -0.66 0.46
C ALA A 32 -9.24 -0.03 1.61
N HIS A 33 -9.61 -0.35 2.85
CA HIS A 33 -8.80 0.00 4.02
C HIS A 33 -7.92 -1.19 4.40
N VAL A 34 -6.65 -0.94 4.69
CA VAL A 34 -5.68 -1.96 5.13
C VAL A 34 -4.91 -1.47 6.36
N ARG A 35 -4.39 -2.40 7.16
CA ARG A 35 -3.54 -2.09 8.31
C ARG A 35 -2.08 -2.26 7.94
N THR A 36 -1.26 -1.26 8.21
CA THR A 36 0.19 -1.33 8.00
C THR A 36 0.87 -2.08 9.15
N PRO A 37 2.12 -2.55 8.99
CA PRO A 37 2.89 -3.15 10.07
C PRO A 37 3.10 -2.22 11.28
N SER A 38 3.01 -0.90 11.06
CA SER A 38 3.07 0.11 12.13
C SER A 38 1.78 0.21 12.94
N GLY A 39 0.70 -0.43 12.48
CA GLY A 39 -0.64 -0.38 13.06
C GLY A 39 -1.53 0.73 12.50
N ASP A 40 -1.02 1.57 11.59
CA ASP A 40 -1.82 2.61 10.95
C ASP A 40 -2.82 2.00 9.97
N VAL A 41 -4.04 2.54 9.92
CA VAL A 41 -5.02 2.16 8.91
C VAL A 41 -4.94 3.14 7.75
N VAL A 42 -4.69 2.61 6.54
CA VAL A 42 -4.51 3.39 5.32
C VAL A 42 -5.44 2.94 4.21
N GLY A 43 -5.70 3.81 3.23
CA GLY A 43 -6.41 3.45 2.02
C GLY A 43 -5.49 2.77 1.00
N LEU A 44 -5.82 1.56 0.59
CA LEU A 44 -5.23 0.84 -0.53
C LEU A 44 -6.03 1.10 -1.81
N LEU A 45 -5.37 1.66 -2.81
CA LEU A 45 -5.93 1.95 -4.11
C LEU A 45 -5.42 0.92 -5.13
N THR A 46 -6.33 0.17 -5.75
CA THR A 46 -5.99 -0.85 -6.76
C THR A 46 -6.52 -0.50 -8.15
N GLY A 47 -7.42 0.48 -8.25
CA GLY A 47 -7.98 0.96 -9.50
C GLY A 47 -7.09 2.01 -10.18
N TYR A 48 -7.04 1.97 -11.52
CA TYR A 48 -6.15 2.85 -12.29
C TYR A 48 -6.59 4.32 -12.20
N GLU A 49 -7.89 4.60 -12.33
CA GLU A 49 -8.42 5.96 -12.32
C GLU A 49 -8.24 6.62 -10.95
N GLU A 50 -8.46 5.88 -9.86
CA GLU A 50 -8.29 6.41 -8.51
C GLU A 50 -6.81 6.69 -8.20
N VAL A 51 -5.90 5.80 -8.59
CA VAL A 51 -4.45 6.02 -8.45
C VAL A 51 -4.02 7.22 -9.27
N ARG A 52 -4.45 7.31 -10.54
CA ARG A 52 -4.14 8.44 -11.41
C ARG A 52 -4.63 9.75 -10.80
N GLY A 53 -5.87 9.80 -10.33
CA GLY A 53 -6.45 10.97 -9.68
C GLY A 53 -5.65 11.41 -8.46
N LEU A 54 -5.34 10.48 -7.55
CA LEU A 54 -4.56 10.76 -6.34
C LEU A 54 -3.17 11.32 -6.67
N LEU A 55 -2.47 10.71 -7.64
CA LEU A 55 -1.12 11.12 -7.99
C LEU A 55 -1.03 12.51 -8.62
N THR A 56 -2.13 12.98 -9.24
CA THR A 56 -2.23 14.30 -9.85
C THR A 56 -2.86 15.37 -8.94
N ASP A 57 -3.44 14.96 -7.81
CA ASP A 57 -4.18 15.84 -6.92
C ASP A 57 -3.24 16.50 -5.89
N PRO A 58 -3.11 17.84 -5.88
CA PRO A 58 -2.18 18.55 -5.01
C PRO A 58 -2.53 18.48 -3.52
N ARG A 59 -3.72 17.98 -3.17
CA ARG A 59 -4.13 17.76 -1.78
C ARG A 59 -3.38 16.59 -1.14
N PHE A 60 -2.87 15.65 -1.95
CA PHE A 60 -2.09 14.52 -1.47
C PHE A 60 -0.60 14.83 -1.50
N SER A 61 0.07 14.64 -0.37
CA SER A 61 1.49 14.87 -0.23
C SER A 61 2.25 13.55 -0.23
N ARG A 62 3.40 13.53 -0.91
CA ARG A 62 4.37 12.41 -0.84
C ARG A 62 5.44 12.63 0.23
N ASN A 63 5.30 13.65 1.08
CA ASN A 63 6.24 13.92 2.16
C ASN A 63 5.94 13.00 3.36
N PRO A 64 6.81 12.01 3.68
CA PRO A 64 6.59 11.10 4.80
C PRO A 64 6.72 11.79 6.16
N ASP A 65 7.39 12.94 6.26
CA ASP A 65 7.60 13.68 7.51
C ASP A 65 6.44 14.63 7.83
N ARG A 66 5.40 14.66 6.98
CA ARG A 66 4.23 15.51 7.20
C ARG A 66 3.46 15.03 8.44
N LYS A 67 3.05 15.97 9.29
CA LYS A 67 2.20 15.66 10.45
C LYS A 67 0.95 14.88 10.03
N GLY A 68 0.78 13.68 10.58
CA GLY A 68 -0.34 12.79 10.29
C GLY A 68 -0.13 11.86 9.08
N ALA A 69 1.09 11.78 8.51
CA ALA A 69 1.43 10.75 7.56
C ALA A 69 1.43 9.37 8.22
N ALA A 70 0.80 8.39 7.57
CA ALA A 70 0.80 7.00 8.03
C ALA A 70 2.17 6.34 7.79
N ARG A 71 2.55 5.42 8.66
CA ARG A 71 3.85 4.73 8.59
C ARG A 71 3.72 3.31 8.06
N MET A 72 4.60 2.95 7.13
CA MET A 72 4.67 1.60 6.56
C MET A 72 5.55 0.63 7.34
N SER A 73 6.47 1.16 8.16
CA SER A 73 7.40 0.38 8.98
C SER A 73 7.53 0.97 10.37
N THR A 74 7.80 0.11 11.35
CA THR A 74 8.12 0.52 12.73
C THR A 74 9.54 1.08 12.86
N THR A 75 10.43 0.74 11.92
CA THR A 75 11.83 1.20 11.81
C THR A 75 11.93 2.30 10.75
N GLU A 76 12.83 3.27 10.92
CA GLU A 76 13.16 4.31 9.92
C GLU A 76 13.90 3.75 8.68
N ASP A 77 13.76 2.45 8.41
CA ASP A 77 14.35 1.77 7.26
C ASP A 77 13.56 2.14 6.01
N ARG A 78 13.97 3.25 5.40
CA ARG A 78 13.44 3.76 4.13
C ARG A 78 14.02 2.93 2.99
N GLY A 79 13.76 1.63 2.97
CA GLY A 79 14.11 0.69 1.91
C GLY A 79 15.34 1.12 1.10
N ASP A 80 16.52 1.00 1.69
CA ASP A 80 17.76 1.08 0.91
C ASP A 80 17.67 0.01 -0.18
N VAL A 81 17.49 0.45 -1.43
CA VAL A 81 17.59 -0.43 -2.59
C VAL A 81 19.02 -0.94 -2.60
N GLN A 82 19.23 -2.14 -2.09
CA GLN A 82 20.54 -2.79 -2.19
C GLN A 82 20.90 -2.88 -3.68
N PRO A 83 22.00 -2.25 -4.14
CA PRO A 83 22.43 -2.43 -5.52
C PRO A 83 22.74 -3.92 -5.72
N ALA A 84 22.17 -4.51 -6.77
CA ALA A 84 22.46 -5.88 -7.15
C ALA A 84 23.98 -6.07 -7.30
N LEU A 85 24.54 -7.05 -6.59
CA LEU A 85 25.94 -7.44 -6.67
C LEU A 85 26.28 -7.79 -8.13
N PRO A 86 27.36 -7.24 -8.73
CA PRO A 86 27.85 -7.73 -10.01
C PRO A 86 28.51 -9.10 -9.81
N GLY A 87 28.11 -10.06 -10.66
CA GLY A 87 28.80 -11.34 -10.83
C GLY A 87 29.99 -11.24 -11.78
#